data_AF-A0A970R5Y7-F1
#
_entry.id   AF-A0A970R5Y7-F1
#
_cell.length_a   1.000
_cell.length_b   1.000
_cell.length_c   1.000
_cell.angle_alpha   90.00
_cell.angle_beta   90.00
_cell.angle_gamma   90.00
#
_symmetry.space_group_name_H-M   'P 1'
#
loop_
_entity.id
_entity.type
_entity.pdbx_description
1 polymer ?
#
loop_
_entity_poly.entity_id
_entity_poly.type
_entity_poly.pdbx_seq_one_letter_code
_entity_poly.pdbx_strand_id
1 'polypeptide(L)'
;MDYKKIKSENTAVTRRMRQFDKDTGNIYETLAIISKRSNQISLELKEELNKKLAEFATNTDSLEEVFENREQIEIARFYEKLPKPTLLAVQEFLDDQVYYRNPAKEATNPLTSDILE
;
A
#
# COMPACT_ATOMS: atom_id res chain seq x y z
N MET A 1 -0.63 7.95 4.71
CA MET A 1 -0.02 8.59 3.50
C MET A 1 -1.11 9.31 2.72
N ASP A 2 -0.80 10.33 1.91
CA ASP A 2 -1.80 10.99 1.05
C ASP A 2 -2.08 10.16 -0.21
N TYR A 3 -2.90 9.11 -0.09
CA TYR A 3 -3.27 8.24 -1.22
C TYR A 3 -3.99 8.97 -2.34
N LYS A 4 -4.51 10.18 -2.08
CA LYS A 4 -5.09 11.10 -3.08
C LYS A 4 -4.06 11.67 -4.06
N LYS A 5 -2.77 11.68 -3.70
CA LYS A 5 -1.70 12.28 -4.51
C LYS A 5 -1.02 11.28 -5.44
N ILE A 6 -1.18 9.98 -5.19
CA ILE A 6 -0.58 8.94 -6.01
C ILE A 6 -1.41 8.80 -7.29
N LYS A 7 -0.90 9.31 -8.41
CA LYS A 7 -1.50 9.13 -9.74
C LYS A 7 -1.31 7.67 -10.16
N SER A 8 -2.24 6.82 -9.75
CA SER A 8 -2.32 5.44 -10.23
C SER A 8 -3.36 5.30 -11.32
N GLU A 9 -3.10 4.44 -12.29
CA GLU A 9 -4.04 4.14 -13.37
C GLU A 9 -5.12 3.19 -12.85
N ASN A 10 -6.38 3.61 -12.92
CA ASN A 10 -7.53 2.80 -12.48
C ASN A 10 -7.94 1.71 -13.50
N THR A 11 -7.27 1.65 -14.64
CA THR A 11 -7.53 0.71 -15.74
C THR A 11 -6.38 -0.26 -15.94
N ALA A 12 -6.66 -1.39 -16.59
CA ALA A 12 -5.61 -2.32 -16.98
C ALA A 12 -4.67 -1.67 -18.00
N VAL A 13 -3.37 -1.61 -17.66
CA VAL A 13 -2.33 -1.06 -18.52
C VAL A 13 -1.25 -2.09 -18.80
N THR A 14 -0.74 -2.08 -20.02
CA THR A 14 0.38 -2.93 -20.40
C THR A 14 1.68 -2.28 -19.95
N ARG A 15 2.41 -2.93 -19.04
CA ARG A 15 3.69 -2.45 -18.51
C ARG A 15 4.86 -3.27 -19.09
N ARG A 16 6.00 -2.62 -19.31
CA ARG A 16 7.20 -3.30 -19.84
C ARG A 16 7.95 -3.98 -18.70
N MET A 17 8.08 -5.31 -18.75
CA MET A 17 8.78 -6.09 -17.71
C MET A 17 10.20 -5.59 -17.41
N ARG A 18 10.95 -5.15 -18.43
CA ARG A 18 12.29 -4.60 -18.27
C ARG A 18 12.36 -3.35 -17.38
N GLN A 19 11.26 -2.64 -17.15
CA GLN A 19 11.28 -1.49 -16.22
C GLN A 19 11.36 -1.95 -14.76
N PHE A 20 10.87 -3.15 -14.45
CA PHE A 20 10.84 -3.70 -13.09
C PHE A 20 12.12 -4.43 -12.68
N ASP A 21 13.00 -4.73 -13.63
CA ASP A 21 14.21 -5.51 -13.39
C ASP A 21 15.46 -4.63 -13.22
N LYS A 22 15.35 -3.32 -13.51
CA LYS A 22 16.52 -2.42 -13.51
C LYS A 22 17.18 -2.28 -12.15
N ASP A 23 16.37 -2.20 -11.08
CA ASP A 23 16.86 -1.81 -9.76
C ASP A 23 17.26 -3.01 -8.89
N THR A 24 16.71 -4.20 -9.19
CA THR A 24 16.96 -5.43 -8.44
C THR A 24 17.85 -6.42 -9.22
N GLY A 25 17.86 -6.35 -10.55
CA GLY A 25 18.45 -7.35 -11.43
C GLY A 25 17.76 -8.72 -11.36
N ASN A 26 16.61 -8.80 -10.67
CA ASN A 26 15.80 -10.00 -10.59
C ASN A 26 14.31 -9.64 -10.46
N ILE A 27 13.54 -9.97 -11.50
CA ILE A 27 12.09 -9.73 -11.53
C ILE A 27 11.31 -10.38 -10.37
N TYR A 28 11.76 -11.52 -9.85
CA TYR A 28 11.12 -12.19 -8.73
C TYR A 28 11.37 -11.45 -7.40
N GLU A 29 12.54 -10.84 -7.26
CA GLU A 29 12.85 -9.99 -6.11
C GLU A 29 11.98 -8.74 -6.13
N THR A 30 11.85 -8.09 -7.30
CA THR A 30 10.92 -6.96 -7.49
C THR A 30 9.49 -7.34 -7.15
N LEU A 31 9.01 -8.51 -7.61
CA LEU A 31 7.66 -8.97 -7.28
C LEU A 31 7.47 -9.16 -5.78
N ALA A 32 8.46 -9.71 -5.08
CA ALA A 32 8.41 -9.90 -3.63
C ALA A 32 8.37 -8.55 -2.88
N ILE A 33 9.14 -7.55 -3.34
CA ILE A 33 9.15 -6.20 -2.77
C ILE A 33 7.77 -5.54 -2.94
N ILE A 34 7.25 -5.52 -4.16
CA ILE A 34 5.94 -4.93 -4.48
C ILE A 34 4.82 -5.62 -3.69
N SER A 35 4.86 -6.95 -3.59
CA SER A 35 3.88 -7.73 -2.82
C SER A 35 3.88 -7.34 -1.34
N LYS A 36 5.05 -7.29 -0.71
CA LYS A 36 5.18 -6.85 0.69
C LYS A 36 4.70 -5.41 0.88
N ARG A 37 5.03 -4.51 -0.04
CA ARG A 37 4.60 -3.11 0.02
C ARG A 37 3.08 -2.97 -0.13
N SER A 38 2.47 -3.72 -1.05
CA SER A 38 1.01 -3.78 -1.22
C SER A 38 0.31 -4.20 0.06
N ASN A 39 0.86 -5.18 0.79
CA ASN A 39 0.28 -5.62 2.06
C ASN A 39 0.32 -4.53 3.14
N GLN A 40 1.41 -3.75 3.20
CA GLN A 40 1.53 -2.61 4.11
C GLN A 40 0.45 -1.56 3.81
N ILE A 41 0.31 -1.18 2.54
CA ILE A 41 -0.71 -0.20 2.10
C ILE A 41 -2.11 -0.72 2.41
N SER A 42 -2.38 -2.00 2.16
CA SER A 42 -3.70 -2.60 2.45
C SER A 42 -4.03 -2.59 3.94
N LEU A 43 -3.03 -2.79 4.81
CA LEU A 43 -3.23 -2.75 6.25
C LEU A 43 -3.51 -1.31 6.72
N GLU A 44 -2.70 -0.34 6.28
CA GLU A 44 -2.87 1.08 6.61
C GLU A 44 -4.25 1.59 6.17
N LEU A 45 -4.69 1.27 4.95
CA LEU A 45 -6.02 1.63 4.46
C LEU A 45 -7.16 1.02 5.28
N LYS A 46 -7.02 -0.25 5.69
CA LYS A 46 -8.02 -0.93 6.51
C LYS A 46 -8.12 -0.31 7.91
N GLU A 47 -6.98 0.00 8.52
CA GLU A 47 -6.92 0.66 9.82
C GLU A 47 -7.53 2.07 9.77
N GLU A 48 -7.19 2.86 8.74
CA GLU A 48 -7.75 4.20 8.55
C GLU A 48 -9.27 4.17 8.36
N LEU A 49 -9.78 3.25 7.52
CA LEU A 49 -11.20 3.07 7.30
C LEU A 49 -11.92 2.69 8.60
N ASN A 50 -11.40 1.70 9.33
CA ASN A 50 -11.99 1.26 10.60
C ASN A 50 -12.02 2.39 11.64
N LYS A 51 -10.96 3.20 11.70
CA LYS A 51 -10.90 4.36 12.60
C LYS A 51 -12.01 5.37 12.27
N LYS A 52 -12.21 5.69 10.98
CA LYS A 52 -13.29 6.59 10.55
C LYS A 52 -14.67 6.01 10.80
N LEU A 53 -14.87 4.72 10.59
CA LEU A 53 -16.15 4.06 10.87
C LEU A 53 -16.46 4.02 12.37
N ALA A 54 -15.45 3.87 13.23
CA ALA A 54 -15.63 3.88 14.68
C ALA A 54 -16.15 5.23 15.21
N GLU A 55 -15.86 6.34 14.54
CA GLU A 55 -16.39 7.68 14.89
C GLU A 55 -17.92 7.75 14.75
N PHE A 56 -18.52 6.87 13.92
CA PHE A 56 -19.98 6.77 13.72
C PHE A 56 -20.64 5.67 14.54
N ALA A 57 -19.87 4.83 15.23
CA ALA A 57 -20.37 3.72 16.04
C ALA A 57 -20.86 4.18 17.43
N THR A 58 -21.50 5.35 17.52
CA THR A 58 -22.14 5.77 18.77
C THR A 58 -23.32 4.85 19.08
N ASN A 59 -23.33 4.26 20.28
CA ASN A 59 -24.41 3.42 20.78
C ASN A 59 -25.70 4.25 20.95
N THR A 60 -26.54 4.30 19.93
CA THR A 60 -27.94 4.71 20.08
C THR A 60 -28.72 3.52 20.63
N ASP A 61 -28.62 3.29 21.94
CA ASP A 61 -29.47 2.32 22.67
C ASP A 61 -30.88 2.91 22.89
N SER A 62 -31.43 3.50 21.84
CA SER A 62 -32.78 4.07 21.76
C SER A 62 -33.39 3.49 20.49
N LEU A 63 -34.65 3.06 20.56
CA LEU A 63 -35.45 2.53 19.44
C LEU A 63 -35.75 3.61 18.37
N GLU A 64 -34.78 4.46 18.07
CA GLU A 64 -34.86 5.50 17.06
C GLU A 64 -34.57 4.85 15.70
N GLU A 65 -35.43 5.11 14.72
CA GLU A 65 -35.25 4.68 13.33
C GLU A 65 -33.82 5.03 12.88
N VAL A 66 -33.05 4.02 12.47
CA VAL A 66 -31.71 4.20 11.92
C VAL A 66 -31.86 4.90 10.57
N PHE A 67 -31.84 6.23 10.57
CA PHE A 67 -31.75 7.02 9.35
C PHE A 67 -30.43 6.71 8.62
N GLU A 68 -30.47 6.69 7.29
CA GLU A 68 -29.27 6.48 6.48
C GLU A 68 -28.18 7.50 6.81
N ASN A 69 -27.02 7.03 7.26
CA ASN A 69 -25.88 7.89 7.56
C ASN A 69 -25.17 8.30 6.25
N ARG A 70 -25.51 9.49 5.74
CA ARG A 70 -24.94 10.04 4.49
C ARG A 70 -23.42 10.14 4.53
N GLU A 71 -22.84 10.45 5.69
CA GLU A 71 -21.38 10.54 5.85
C GLU A 71 -20.71 9.17 5.75
N GLN A 72 -21.30 8.14 6.34
CA GLN A 72 -20.80 6.76 6.21
C GLN A 72 -20.82 6.28 4.75
N ILE A 73 -21.90 6.61 4.01
CA ILE A 73 -22.03 6.28 2.58
C ILE A 73 -20.95 7.00 1.75
N GLU A 74 -20.67 8.26 2.04
CA GLU A 74 -19.63 9.03 1.33
C GLU A 74 -18.23 8.47 1.60
N ILE A 75 -17.95 8.09 2.85
CA ILE A 75 -16.69 7.45 3.22
C ILE A 75 -16.52 6.12 2.50
N ALA A 76 -17.54 5.26 2.52
CA ALA A 76 -17.49 3.98 1.81
C ALA A 76 -17.23 4.18 0.30
N ARG A 77 -17.97 5.07 -0.35
CA ARG A 77 -17.76 5.41 -1.78
C ARG A 77 -16.37 5.96 -2.06
N PHE A 78 -15.78 6.71 -1.13
CA PHE A 78 -14.42 7.23 -1.29
C PHE A 78 -13.40 6.10 -1.32
N TYR A 79 -13.44 5.18 -0.35
CA TYR A 79 -12.50 4.06 -0.28
C TYR A 79 -12.72 3.04 -1.41
N GLU A 80 -13.94 2.86 -1.89
CA GLU A 80 -14.23 2.03 -3.08
C GLU A 80 -13.60 2.57 -4.37
N LYS A 81 -13.50 3.91 -4.50
CA LYS A 81 -12.89 4.56 -5.67
C LYS A 81 -11.37 4.56 -5.63
N LEU A 82 -10.75 4.19 -4.51
CA LEU A 82 -9.29 4.16 -4.42
C LEU A 82 -8.73 3.03 -5.30
N PRO A 83 -7.56 3.25 -5.92
CA PRO A 83 -6.86 2.20 -6.65
C PRO A 83 -6.50 1.05 -5.71
N LYS A 84 -6.41 -0.17 -6.29
CA LYS A 84 -6.00 -1.35 -5.53
C LYS A 84 -4.62 -1.14 -4.91
N PRO A 85 -4.35 -1.62 -3.68
CA PRO A 85 -3.05 -1.48 -3.01
C PRO A 85 -1.87 -1.98 -3.85
N THR A 86 -2.09 -3.00 -4.68
CA THR A 86 -1.09 -3.51 -5.61
C THR A 86 -0.69 -2.46 -6.66
N LEU A 87 -1.64 -1.70 -7.21
CA LEU A 87 -1.35 -0.66 -8.20
C LEU A 87 -0.62 0.53 -7.57
N LEU A 88 -0.94 0.87 -6.32
CA LEU A 88 -0.23 1.87 -5.55
C LEU A 88 1.22 1.43 -5.29
N ALA A 89 1.42 0.20 -4.82
CA ALA A 89 2.77 -0.33 -4.56
C ALA A 89 3.64 -0.38 -5.82
N VAL A 90 3.06 -0.75 -6.97
CA VAL A 90 3.77 -0.75 -8.25
C VAL A 90 4.17 0.69 -8.63
N GLN A 91 3.29 1.67 -8.42
CA GLN A 91 3.58 3.07 -8.73
C GLN A 91 4.68 3.63 -7.81
N GLU A 92 4.57 3.42 -6.51
CA GLU A 92 5.60 3.84 -5.55
C GLU A 92 6.95 3.19 -5.84
N PHE A 93 6.96 1.93 -6.29
CA PHE A 93 8.19 1.25 -6.71
C PHE A 93 8.81 1.91 -7.94
N LEU A 94 8.00 2.23 -8.96
CA LEU A 94 8.49 2.89 -10.19
C LEU A 94 8.91 4.34 -9.98
N ASP A 95 8.38 5.00 -8.96
CA ASP A 95 8.71 6.37 -8.58
C ASP A 95 9.87 6.43 -7.55
N ASP A 96 10.58 5.32 -7.32
CA ASP A 96 11.71 5.19 -6.38
C ASP A 96 11.36 5.59 -4.92
N GLN A 97 10.09 5.42 -4.53
CA GLN A 97 9.59 5.78 -3.19
C GLN A 97 9.62 4.61 -2.19
N VAL A 98 10.07 3.43 -2.63
CA VAL A 98 10.10 2.21 -1.81
C VAL A 98 11.54 1.84 -1.49
N TYR A 99 11.94 2.02 -0.24
CA TYR A 99 13.19 1.47 0.25
C TYR A 99 13.05 -0.04 0.54
N TYR A 100 13.98 -0.85 0.03
CA TYR A 100 14.04 -2.28 0.30
C TYR A 100 15.49 -2.71 0.53
N ARG A 101 15.65 -3.78 1.32
CA ARG A 101 16.95 -4.39 1.62
C ARG A 101 16.86 -5.90 1.56
N ASN A 102 17.94 -6.54 1.12
CA ASN A 102 18.07 -7.98 1.10
C ASN A 102 19.22 -8.42 2.01
N PRO A 103 18.92 -8.91 3.24
CA PRO A 103 19.94 -9.29 4.21
C PRO A 103 20.92 -10.36 3.68
N ALA A 104 20.49 -11.24 2.77
CA ALA A 104 21.36 -12.27 2.20
C ALA A 104 22.41 -11.68 1.23
N LYS A 105 22.08 -10.59 0.54
CA LYS A 105 23.02 -9.84 -0.32
C LYS A 105 23.95 -8.95 0.50
N GLU A 106 23.49 -8.43 1.64
CA GLU A 106 24.31 -7.62 2.55
C GLU A 106 25.36 -8.47 3.28
N ALA A 107 25.02 -9.69 3.70
CA ALA A 107 25.94 -10.61 4.39
C ALA A 107 27.08 -11.15 3.50
N THR A 108 26.94 -11.06 2.17
CA THR A 108 27.95 -11.52 1.20
C THR A 108 28.92 -10.41 0.77
N ASN A 109 28.77 -9.19 1.28
CA ASN A 109 29.67 -8.08 0.97
C ASN A 109 30.85 -8.07 1.97
N PRO A 110 32.10 -8.29 1.51
CA PRO A 110 33.27 -8.42 2.39
C PRO A 110 33.71 -7.11 3.08
N LEU A 111 33.02 -5.98 2.83
CA LEU A 111 33.32 -4.69 3.44
C LEU A 111 32.62 -4.47 4.79
N THR A 112 31.67 -5.33 5.16
CA THR A 112 30.91 -5.24 6.41
C THR A 112 31.33 -6.23 7.49
N SER A 113 32.21 -7.20 7.16
CA SER A 113 32.75 -8.16 8.13
C SER A 113 33.75 -7.52 9.10
N ASP A 114 34.40 -6.42 8.70
CA ASP A 114 35.51 -5.80 9.45
C ASP A 114 35.04 -4.82 10.56
N ILE A 115 33.73 -4.64 10.74
CA ILE A 115 33.16 -3.75 11.76
C ILE A 115 32.72 -4.52 13.03
N LEU A 116 32.86 -5.85 13.05
CA LEU A 116 32.39 -6.70 14.15
C LEU A 116 33.51 -7.48 14.89
N GLU A 117 34.76 -7.00 14.85
CA GLU A 117 35.80 -7.37 15.83
C GLU A 117 36.12 -6.22 16.78
#